data_AF-A0A2T2RCG7-F1
#
_entry.id   AF-A0A2T2RCG7-F1
#
_cell.length_a   1.000
_cell.length_b   1.000
_cell.length_c   1.000
_cell.angle_alpha   90.00
_cell.angle_beta   90.00
_cell.angle_gamma   90.00
#
_symmetry.space_group_name_H-M   'P 1'
#
loop_
_entity.id
_entity.type
_entity.pdbx_description
1 polymer ?
#
loop_
_entity_poly.entity_id
_entity_poly.type
_entity_poly.pdbx_seq_one_letter_code
_entity_poly.pdbx_strand_id
1 'polypeptide(L)'
;MDEHCRDALRRLHEYLDGECPSDLETIIRDHLADCPPCWDRVDFEREVRALVARHCRERAPAELVQRVLADLRLQEPGHTP
;
A
#
# COMPACT_ATOMS: atom_id res chain seq x y z
N MET A 1 -4.93 7.27 24.94
CA MET A 1 -4.64 7.10 23.50
C MET A 1 -3.29 7.75 23.27
N ASP A 2 -2.27 6.93 22.99
CA ASP A 2 -0.87 7.37 22.91
C ASP A 2 -0.58 8.26 21.71
N GLU A 3 0.48 9.06 21.81
CA GLU A 3 0.96 9.91 20.71
C GLU A 3 1.38 9.07 19.49
N HIS A 4 2.03 7.93 19.72
CA HIS A 4 2.41 6.98 18.67
C HIS A 4 1.21 6.37 17.96
N CYS A 5 0.12 6.07 18.68
CA CYS A 5 -1.12 5.61 18.06
C CYS A 5 -1.74 6.67 17.15
N ARG A 6 -1.73 7.95 17.57
CA ARG A 6 -2.25 9.04 16.74
C ARG A 6 -1.41 9.26 15.49
N ASP A 7 -0.09 9.18 15.61
CA ASP A 7 0.79 9.35 14.45
C ASP A 7 0.65 8.19 13.45
N ALA A 8 0.62 6.94 13.94
CA ALA A 8 0.37 5.76 13.11
C ALA A 8 -0.98 5.84 12.37
N LEU A 9 -2.05 6.29 13.03
CA LEU A 9 -3.35 6.45 12.40
C LEU A 9 -3.41 7.62 11.41
N ARG A 10 -2.69 8.71 11.68
CA ARG A 10 -2.59 9.86 10.75
C ARG A 10 -1.90 9.47 9.45
N ARG A 11 -0.91 8.58 9.53
CA ARG A 11 -0.09 8.11 8.41
C ARG A 11 -0.57 6.77 7.83
N LEU A 12 -1.72 6.28 8.30
CA LEU A 12 -2.23 4.95 7.94
C LEU A 12 -2.37 4.76 6.44
N HIS A 13 -2.91 5.75 5.72
CA HIS A 13 -3.10 5.64 4.28
C HIS A 13 -1.75 5.60 3.55
N GLU A 14 -0.83 6.53 3.82
CA GLU A 14 0.53 6.51 3.25
C GLU A 14 1.26 5.18 3.53
N TYR A 15 1.09 4.61 4.73
CA TYR A 15 1.62 3.30 5.07
C TYR A 15 0.99 2.15 4.27
N LEU A 16 -0.33 2.18 4.08
CA LEU A 16 -1.06 1.15 3.30
C LEU A 16 -0.79 1.23 1.80
N ASP A 17 -0.54 2.43 1.28
CA ASP A 17 -0.23 2.69 -0.12
C ASP A 17 1.28 2.51 -0.42
N GLY A 18 2.12 2.32 0.61
CA GLY A 18 3.57 2.15 0.46
C GLY A 18 4.31 3.45 0.13
N GLU A 19 3.67 4.59 0.34
CA GLU A 19 4.19 5.94 0.10
C GLU A 19 4.87 6.54 1.35
N CYS A 20 4.99 5.74 2.41
CA CYS A 20 5.63 6.12 3.65
C CYS A 20 7.16 6.06 3.53
N PRO A 21 7.92 7.06 4.04
CA PRO A 21 9.37 6.95 4.09
C PRO A 21 9.81 5.74 4.93
N SER A 22 10.91 5.10 4.55
CA SER A 22 11.36 3.80 5.11
C SER A 22 11.58 3.82 6.63
N ASP A 23 12.09 4.93 7.18
CA ASP A 23 12.25 5.13 8.62
C ASP A 23 10.90 5.08 9.35
N LEU A 24 9.89 5.74 8.79
CA LEU A 24 8.55 5.82 9.37
C LEU A 24 7.77 4.51 9.19
N GLU A 25 7.98 3.81 8.08
CA GLU A 25 7.41 2.48 7.85
C GLU A 25 7.83 1.50 8.95
N THR A 26 9.11 1.51 9.32
CA THR A 26 9.65 0.68 10.40
C THR A 26 8.99 1.03 11.73
N ILE A 27 8.91 2.32 12.08
CA ILE A 27 8.28 2.78 13.33
C ILE A 27 6.82 2.33 13.42
N ILE A 28 6.05 2.51 12.34
CA ILE A 28 4.64 2.11 12.30
C ILE A 28 4.53 0.59 12.42
N ARG A 29 5.34 -0.18 11.68
CA ARG A 29 5.34 -1.64 11.76
C ARG A 29 5.62 -2.15 13.18
N ASP A 30 6.65 -1.63 13.82
CA ASP A 30 7.00 -1.99 15.20
C ASP A 30 5.87 -1.60 16.18
N HIS A 31 5.25 -0.44 16.00
CA HIS A 31 4.07 -0.06 16.78
C HIS A 31 2.88 -1.01 16.58
N LEU A 32 2.59 -1.41 15.34
CA LEU A 32 1.49 -2.33 15.04
C LEU A 32 1.73 -3.72 15.63
N ALA A 33 2.98 -4.14 15.79
CA ALA A 33 3.33 -5.40 16.44
C ALA A 33 3.05 -5.39 17.95
N ASP A 34 3.22 -4.24 18.61
CA ASP A 34 3.03 -4.10 20.06
C ASP A 34 1.63 -3.57 20.44
N CYS A 35 0.88 -3.02 19.48
CA CYS A 35 -0.39 -2.35 19.70
C CYS A 35 -1.56 -3.02 18.94
N PRO A 36 -2.23 -4.04 19.55
CA PRO A 36 -3.40 -4.69 18.98
C PRO A 36 -4.52 -3.77 18.48
N PRO A 37 -4.92 -2.68 19.18
CA PRO A 37 -5.99 -1.83 18.70
C PRO A 37 -5.62 -1.02 17.46
N CYS A 38 -4.34 -0.70 17.25
CA CYS A 38 -3.90 -0.06 16.01
C CYS A 38 -3.83 -1.08 14.87
N TRP A 39 -3.38 -2.31 15.16
CA TRP A 39 -3.37 -3.40 14.19
C TRP A 39 -4.77 -3.70 13.65
N ASP A 40 -5.77 -3.83 14.53
CA ASP A 40 -7.17 -4.08 14.14
C ASP A 40 -7.72 -3.02 13.17
N ARG A 41 -7.37 -1.75 13.40
CA ARG A 41 -7.77 -0.66 12.49
C ARG A 41 -7.09 -0.74 11.13
N VAL A 42 -5.82 -1.13 11.09
CA VAL A 42 -5.08 -1.31 9.83
C VAL A 42 -5.64 -2.51 9.06
N ASP A 43 -5.92 -3.61 9.76
CA ASP A 43 -6.48 -4.82 9.17
C ASP A 43 -7.88 -4.55 8.56
N PHE A 44 -8.75 -3.87 9.31
CA PHE A 44 -10.05 -3.44 8.81
C PHE A 44 -9.93 -2.58 7.54
N GLU A 45 -9.04 -1.59 7.52
CA GLU A 45 -8.83 -0.74 6.35
C GLU A 45 -8.30 -1.54 5.14
N ARG A 46 -7.44 -2.55 5.37
CA ARG A 46 -6.99 -3.48 4.32
C ARG A 46 -8.15 -4.29 3.76
N GLU A 47 -9.01 -4.82 4.61
CA GLU A 47 -10.20 -5.57 4.19
C GLU A 47 -11.16 -4.72 3.36
N VAL A 48 -11.42 -3.48 3.80
CA VAL A 48 -12.26 -2.52 3.07
C VAL A 48 -11.65 -2.19 1.70
N ARG A 49 -10.34 -1.92 1.64
CA ARG A 49 -9.65 -1.68 0.36
C ARG A 49 -9.72 -2.89 -0.57
N ALA A 50 -9.55 -4.11 -0.04
CA ALA A 50 -9.68 -5.34 -0.81
C ALA A 50 -11.12 -5.55 -1.34
N LEU A 51 -12.12 -5.24 -0.51
CA LEU A 51 -13.54 -5.24 -0.86
C LEU A 51 -13.85 -4.25 -1.98
N VAL A 52 -13.35 -3.01 -1.90
CA VAL A 52 -13.54 -2.02 -2.96
C VAL A 52 -12.84 -2.47 -4.24
N ALA A 53 -11.59 -2.94 -4.13
CA ALA A 53 -10.83 -3.42 -5.27
C ALA A 53 -11.53 -4.59 -5.98
N ARG A 54 -12.15 -5.55 -5.28
CA ARG A 54 -12.83 -6.65 -5.95
C ARG A 54 -14.10 -6.23 -6.71
N HIS A 55 -14.82 -5.22 -6.23
CA HIS A 55 -16.11 -4.81 -6.84
C HIS A 55 -15.98 -3.65 -7.85
N CYS A 56 -14.98 -2.78 -7.69
CA CYS A 56 -14.78 -1.60 -8.52
C CYS A 56 -13.57 -1.74 -9.47
N ARG A 57 -13.15 -2.96 -9.79
CA ARG A 57 -12.16 -3.21 -10.84
C ARG A 57 -12.80 -3.04 -12.21
N GLU A 58 -12.62 -1.87 -12.80
CA GLU A 58 -12.84 -1.70 -14.23
C GLU A 58 -11.65 -2.29 -14.99
N ARG A 59 -11.93 -3.13 -15.99
CA ARG A 59 -10.88 -3.77 -16.77
C ARG A 59 -10.24 -2.73 -17.68
N ALA A 60 -8.94 -2.50 -17.51
CA ALA A 60 -8.19 -1.60 -18.36
C ALA A 60 -8.39 -1.96 -19.85
N PRO A 61 -8.59 -0.97 -20.74
CA PRO A 61 -8.81 -1.22 -22.15
C PRO A 61 -7.59 -1.92 -22.76
N ALA A 62 -7.84 -2.88 -23.64
CA ALA A 62 -6.79 -3.76 -24.17
C ALA A 62 -5.66 -2.98 -24.86
N GLU A 63 -5.97 -1.88 -25.54
CA GLU A 63 -4.99 -0.99 -26.16
C GLU A 63 -3.99 -0.41 -25.16
N LEU A 64 -4.44 -0.02 -23.96
CA LEU A 64 -3.60 0.55 -22.92
C LEU A 64 -2.67 -0.51 -22.36
N VAL A 65 -3.21 -1.71 -22.12
CA VAL A 65 -2.42 -2.86 -21.65
C VAL A 65 -1.34 -3.22 -22.67
N GLN A 66 -1.69 -3.29 -23.97
CA GLN A 66 -0.72 -3.58 -25.03
C GLN A 66 0.37 -2.50 -25.10
N ARG A 67 0.00 -1.22 -25.01
CA ARG A 67 0.96 -0.10 -25.03
C ARG A 67 1.91 -0.14 -23.84
N VAL A 68 1.40 -0.34 -22.62
CA VAL A 68 2.23 -0.46 -21.40
C VAL A 68 3.16 -1.66 -21.49
N LEU A 69 2.67 -2.83 -21.93
CA LEU A 69 3.52 -4.02 -22.10
C LEU A 69 4.59 -3.84 -23.18
N ALA A 70 4.28 -3.11 -24.26
CA ALA A 70 5.26 -2.78 -25.29
C ALA A 70 6.35 -1.86 -24.72
N ASP A 71 5.99 -0.81 -23.99
CA ASP A 71 6.93 0.09 -23.31
C ASP A 71 7.83 -0.65 -22.31
N LEU A 72 7.26 -1.50 -21.45
CA LEU A 72 8.02 -2.30 -20.48
C LEU A 72 9.04 -3.23 -21.17
N ARG A 73 8.66 -3.87 -22.29
CA ARG A 73 9.58 -4.72 -23.06
C ARG A 73 10.72 -3.94 -23.72
N LEU A 74 10.49 -2.66 -24.05
CA LEU A 74 11.52 -1.77 -24.60
C LEU A 74 12.47 -1.24 -23.52
N GLN A 75 12.00 -1.16 -22.27
CA GLN A 75 12.81 -0.74 -21.11
C GLN A 75 13.72 -1.85 -20.56
N GLU A 76 13.52 -3.10 -20.97
CA GLU A 76 14.44 -4.21 -20.65
C GLU A 76 15.55 -4.29 -21.73
N PRO A 77 16.68 -3.59 -21.49
CA PRO A 77 17.89 -4.33 -21.15
C PRO A 77 18.58 -3.78 -19.89
N GLY A 78 18.47 -4.51 -18.76
CA GLY A 78 19.48 -4.47 -17.70
C GLY A 78 19.08 -3.99 -16.29
N HIS A 79 17.94 -4.40 -15.72
CA HIS A 79 17.72 -4.26 -14.28
C HIS A 79 18.47 -5.36 -13.50
N THR A 80 19.72 -5.10 -13.12
CA THR A 80 20.45 -5.89 -12.12
C THR A 80 19.89 -5.56 -10.73
N PRO A 81 19.63 -6.57 -9.87
CA PRO A 81 19.12 -6.37 -8.51
C PRO A 81 20.11 -5.66 -7.58
#